data_AF-A0A2V9C2P6-F1
#
_entry.id   AF-A0A2V9C2P6-F1
#
_cell.length_a   1.000
_cell.length_b   1.000
_cell.length_c   1.000
_cell.angle_alpha   90.00
_cell.angle_beta   90.00
_cell.angle_gamma   90.00
#
_symmetry.space_group_name_H-M   'P 1'
#
loop_
_entity.id
_entity.type
_entity.pdbx_description
1 polymer ?
#
loop_
_entity_poly.entity_id
_entity_poly.type
_entity_poly.pdbx_seq_one_letter_code
_entity_poly.pdbx_strand_id
1 'polypeptide(L)'
;MKAMILAAGLGTRLRPLTDSRPKALVEINGRTLLEITLTRLRAFGVNEVIVNVHHFADVVAGYLKSHNNFGMRIEISREDDLLLDTGGGLKKASWFFLERASHSPLASGHSFTDPFLLHNVDVISNIDLNRMLQFHMEHSALATLAVQSRASSRLLLFNDQLQLVGRAAPDEKTSSTAMGKRVIPGSPPAIPNEVKDPGKGSAQPKNDQAAHPSRYENSPLATRHSPLPLAFSGIHVISPRLLPMLTEEGVFSVIDSYLRLAAQGEKILAFRADQYYWRDLGRPADLSQAALDFRQRVIE
;
A
#
# COMPACT_ATOMS: atom_id res chain seq x y z
N MET A 1 -5.07 5.83 15.73
CA MET A 1 -4.27 4.98 14.81
C MET A 1 -2.96 5.70 14.54
N LYS A 2 -1.85 4.96 14.42
CA LYS A 2 -0.53 5.50 14.08
C LYS A 2 -0.25 5.42 12.57
N ALA A 3 0.61 6.29 12.07
CA ALA A 3 1.15 6.19 10.72
C ALA A 3 2.63 6.60 10.65
N MET A 4 3.31 6.18 9.58
CA MET A 4 4.59 6.72 9.18
C MET A 4 4.50 7.31 7.77
N ILE A 5 5.12 8.48 7.58
CA ILE A 5 5.31 9.10 6.27
C ILE A 5 6.76 8.94 5.85
N LEU A 6 6.97 8.31 4.69
CA LEU A 6 8.28 8.16 4.07
C LEU A 6 8.64 9.44 3.30
N ALA A 7 9.48 10.29 3.90
CA ALA A 7 9.83 11.63 3.40
C ALA A 7 11.36 11.89 3.29
N ALA A 8 12.21 10.91 3.59
CA ALA A 8 13.66 11.06 3.53
C ALA A 8 14.27 11.13 2.11
N GLY A 9 13.48 10.86 1.05
CA GLY A 9 13.98 10.80 -0.32
C GLY A 9 14.56 12.12 -0.84
N LEU A 10 15.72 12.06 -1.51
CA LEU A 10 16.45 13.23 -2.04
C LEU A 10 15.72 14.04 -3.11
N GLY A 11 14.66 13.49 -3.72
CA GLY A 11 13.86 14.20 -4.72
C GLY A 11 14.63 14.64 -5.97
N THR A 12 15.73 13.97 -6.32
CA THR A 12 16.64 14.36 -7.42
C THR A 12 15.96 14.50 -8.78
N ARG A 13 14.90 13.71 -9.03
CA ARG A 13 14.09 13.77 -10.25
C ARG A 13 13.21 15.03 -10.37
N LEU A 14 13.06 15.80 -9.28
CA LEU A 14 12.29 17.04 -9.24
C LEU A 14 13.16 18.30 -9.33
N ARG A 15 14.48 18.17 -9.47
CA ARG A 15 15.35 19.34 -9.63
C ARG A 15 14.91 20.19 -10.84
N PRO A 16 14.97 21.53 -10.74
CA PRO A 16 15.60 22.30 -9.66
C PRO A 16 14.69 22.57 -8.44
N LEU A 17 13.43 22.08 -8.42
CA LEU A 17 12.49 22.35 -7.32
C LEU A 17 12.99 21.87 -5.95
N THR A 18 13.85 20.86 -5.93
CA THR A 18 14.38 20.24 -4.71
C THR A 18 15.82 20.63 -4.38
N ASP A 19 16.40 21.62 -5.09
CA ASP A 19 17.75 22.11 -4.80
C ASP A 19 17.79 22.92 -3.48
N SER A 20 16.71 23.63 -3.16
CA SER A 20 16.61 24.52 -1.99
C SER A 20 15.55 24.12 -0.97
N ARG A 21 14.80 23.04 -1.20
CA ARG A 21 13.77 22.53 -0.28
C ARG A 21 13.67 21.00 -0.35
N PRO A 22 13.25 20.33 0.74
CA PRO A 22 12.99 18.89 0.72
C PRO A 22 11.80 18.57 -0.18
N LYS A 23 11.80 17.38 -0.79
CA LYS A 23 10.69 16.88 -1.62
C LYS A 23 9.34 16.98 -0.91
N ALA A 24 9.32 16.66 0.38
CA ALA A 24 8.12 16.73 1.23
C ALA A 24 7.47 18.13 1.25
N LEU A 25 8.24 19.20 1.01
CA LEU A 25 7.78 20.59 0.99
C LEU A 25 7.68 21.18 -0.42
N VAL A 26 7.71 20.34 -1.45
CA VAL A 26 7.25 20.74 -2.80
C VAL A 26 5.74 20.96 -2.74
N GLU A 27 5.26 21.97 -3.47
CA GLU A 27 3.86 22.39 -3.41
C GLU A 27 3.08 22.01 -4.66
N ILE A 28 1.80 21.72 -4.46
CA ILE A 28 0.77 21.69 -5.50
C ILE A 28 -0.35 22.63 -5.07
N ASN A 29 -0.67 23.61 -5.91
CA ASN A 29 -1.73 24.59 -5.65
C ASN A 29 -1.62 25.25 -4.26
N GLY A 30 -0.39 25.57 -3.82
CA GLY A 30 -0.10 26.24 -2.55
C GLY A 30 -0.08 25.34 -1.31
N ARG A 31 -0.27 24.03 -1.46
CA ARG A 31 -0.21 23.05 -0.36
C ARG A 31 0.98 22.13 -0.54
N THR A 32 1.73 21.85 0.53
CA THR A 32 2.90 20.97 0.45
C THR A 32 2.49 19.50 0.30
N LEU A 33 3.35 18.66 -0.30
CA LEU A 33 3.09 17.20 -0.38
C LEU A 33 2.88 16.59 1.01
N LEU A 34 3.67 17.05 2.00
CA LEU A 34 3.55 16.66 3.39
C LEU A 34 2.21 17.09 4.00
N GLU A 35 1.79 18.33 3.79
CA GLU A 35 0.48 18.83 4.24
C GLU A 35 -0.68 18.02 3.65
N ILE A 36 -0.65 17.75 2.34
CA ILE A 36 -1.70 16.98 1.66
C ILE A 36 -1.80 15.59 2.30
N THR A 37 -0.66 14.94 2.51
CA THR A 37 -0.59 13.60 3.14
C THR A 37 -1.09 13.64 4.58
N LEU A 38 -0.62 14.59 5.40
CA LEU A 38 -1.02 14.74 6.81
C LEU A 38 -2.51 15.06 6.95
N THR A 39 -3.05 15.92 6.09
CA THR A 39 -4.48 16.27 6.09
C THR A 39 -5.34 15.04 5.78
N ARG A 40 -4.94 14.24 4.78
CA ARG A 40 -5.61 12.99 4.42
C ARG A 40 -5.58 11.97 5.56
N LEU A 41 -4.41 11.76 6.16
CA LEU A 41 -4.24 10.83 7.29
C LEU A 41 -5.08 11.27 8.49
N ARG A 42 -5.10 12.57 8.81
CA ARG A 42 -5.94 13.12 9.87
C ARG A 42 -7.43 12.93 9.60
N ALA A 43 -7.89 13.21 8.37
CA ALA A 43 -9.29 12.99 7.98
C ALA A 43 -9.70 11.51 8.09
N PHE A 44 -8.76 10.59 7.87
CA PHE A 44 -8.97 9.16 8.10
C PHE A 44 -9.00 8.76 9.60
N GLY A 45 -8.50 9.61 10.51
CA GLY A 45 -8.48 9.35 11.96
C GLY A 45 -7.11 9.00 12.54
N VAL A 46 -6.03 9.26 11.80
CA VAL A 46 -4.66 9.20 12.33
C VAL A 46 -4.41 10.43 13.20
N ASN A 47 -3.91 10.20 14.41
CA ASN A 47 -3.61 11.23 15.41
C ASN A 47 -2.13 11.26 15.82
N GLU A 48 -1.38 10.21 15.48
CA GLU A 48 0.03 10.05 15.77
C GLU A 48 0.78 9.65 14.50
N VAL A 49 1.80 10.44 14.12
CA VAL A 49 2.59 10.22 12.90
C VAL A 49 4.08 10.26 13.23
N ILE A 50 4.87 9.40 12.61
CA ILE A 50 6.33 9.57 12.53
C ILE A 50 6.75 9.86 11.09
N VAL A 51 7.58 10.89 10.89
CA VAL A 51 8.06 11.30 9.56
C VAL A 51 9.55 11.05 9.51
N ASN A 52 10.02 10.18 8.59
CA ASN A 52 11.45 10.06 8.40
C ASN A 52 11.99 11.18 7.49
N VAL A 53 13.16 11.70 7.83
CA VAL A 53 13.80 12.81 7.12
C VAL A 53 15.29 12.54 7.01
N HIS A 54 15.90 13.00 5.92
CA HIS A 54 17.34 12.93 5.72
C HIS A 54 17.85 14.34 5.42
N HIS A 55 17.79 14.75 4.15
CA HIS A 55 18.17 16.11 3.75
C HIS A 55 17.13 17.14 4.21
N PHE A 56 17.59 18.32 4.66
CA PHE A 56 16.76 19.40 5.19
C PHE A 56 15.85 19.01 6.38
N ALA A 57 16.29 18.09 7.23
CA ALA A 57 15.51 17.63 8.37
C ALA A 57 15.01 18.79 9.28
N ASP A 58 15.84 19.80 9.54
CA ASP A 58 15.46 20.96 10.35
C ASP A 58 14.39 21.83 9.68
N VAL A 59 14.40 21.91 8.35
CA VAL A 59 13.38 22.65 7.58
C VAL A 59 12.02 21.94 7.70
N VAL A 60 12.01 20.61 7.59
CA VAL A 60 10.79 19.82 7.79
C VAL A 60 10.28 19.95 9.22
N ALA A 61 11.17 19.85 10.22
CA ALA A 61 10.81 20.03 11.63
C ALA A 61 10.24 21.42 11.92
N GLY A 62 10.87 22.46 11.38
CA GLY A 62 10.42 23.84 11.50
C GLY A 62 9.05 24.06 10.85
N TYR A 63 8.83 23.52 9.66
CA TYR A 63 7.54 23.58 8.96
C TYR A 63 6.42 22.91 9.77
N LEU A 64 6.65 21.69 10.26
CA LEU A 64 5.65 20.97 11.08
C LEU A 64 5.28 21.77 12.33
N LYS A 65 6.29 22.30 13.05
CA LYS A 65 6.10 23.11 14.25
C LYS A 65 5.33 24.41 13.97
N SER A 66 5.66 25.12 12.89
CA SER A 66 4.98 26.38 12.56
C SER A 66 3.51 26.18 12.16
N HIS A 67 3.11 24.97 11.76
CA HIS A 67 1.74 24.59 11.44
C HIS A 67 1.05 23.83 12.59
N ASN A 68 1.55 23.97 13.82
CA ASN A 68 1.03 23.30 15.02
C ASN A 68 0.85 21.78 14.83
N ASN A 69 1.80 21.14 14.12
CA ASN A 69 1.78 19.72 13.77
C ASN A 69 0.44 19.25 13.17
N PHE A 70 -0.29 20.14 12.50
CA PHE A 70 -1.62 19.86 11.92
C PHE A 70 -2.63 19.29 12.94
N GLY A 71 -2.44 19.55 14.24
CA GLY A 71 -3.27 19.00 15.32
C GLY A 71 -3.03 17.53 15.63
N MET A 72 -1.89 16.96 15.21
CA MET A 72 -1.46 15.60 15.50
C MET A 72 -0.22 15.59 16.39
N ARG A 73 0.05 14.46 17.05
CA ARG A 73 1.38 14.19 17.60
C ARG A 73 2.28 13.74 16.46
N ILE A 74 3.33 14.49 16.18
CA ILE A 74 4.27 14.17 15.10
C ILE A 74 5.68 14.01 15.67
N GLU A 75 6.27 12.85 15.44
CA GLU A 75 7.67 12.54 15.72
C GLU A 75 8.50 12.58 14.44
N ILE A 76 9.80 12.84 14.58
CA ILE A 76 10.74 12.89 13.45
C ILE A 76 11.79 11.80 13.61
N SER A 77 11.91 10.93 12.60
CA SER A 77 12.99 9.95 12.51
C SER A 77 14.08 10.45 11.57
N ARG A 78 15.16 10.99 12.11
CA ARG A 78 16.26 11.53 11.30
C ARG A 78 17.16 10.42 10.76
N GLU A 79 17.58 10.52 9.51
CA GLU A 79 18.51 9.62 8.83
C GLU A 79 19.83 10.34 8.51
N ASP A 80 20.29 11.23 9.39
CA ASP A 80 21.36 12.22 9.10
C ASP A 80 22.61 11.63 8.42
N ASP A 81 23.14 10.52 8.92
CA ASP A 81 24.40 9.93 8.43
C ASP A 81 24.23 9.08 7.16
N LEU A 82 23.07 8.44 6.99
CA LEU A 82 22.83 7.46 5.94
C LEU A 82 21.35 7.36 5.61
N LEU A 83 21.02 7.56 4.33
CA LEU A 83 19.67 7.32 3.79
C LEU A 83 19.38 5.81 3.76
N LEU A 84 18.42 5.35 4.57
CA LEU A 84 18.20 3.93 4.87
C LEU A 84 17.23 3.20 3.91
N ASP A 85 16.71 3.91 2.92
CA ASP A 85 15.58 3.47 2.09
C ASP A 85 14.35 3.14 2.96
N THR A 86 13.28 2.66 2.34
CA THR A 86 11.94 2.48 2.93
C THR A 86 11.91 1.45 4.06
N GLY A 87 12.66 0.35 3.93
CA GLY A 87 12.71 -0.72 4.92
C GLY A 87 13.59 -0.36 6.10
N GLY A 88 14.79 0.16 5.84
CA GLY A 88 15.70 0.60 6.90
C GLY A 88 15.14 1.78 7.70
N GLY A 89 14.48 2.74 7.03
CA GLY A 89 13.77 3.83 7.70
C GLY A 89 12.63 3.33 8.60
N LEU A 90 11.83 2.37 8.12
CA LEU A 90 10.78 1.73 8.94
C LEU A 90 11.36 0.99 10.15
N LYS A 91 12.45 0.23 9.97
CA LYS A 91 13.11 -0.50 11.05
C LYS A 91 13.65 0.46 12.12
N LYS A 92 14.29 1.56 11.72
CA LYS A 92 14.77 2.61 12.63
C LYS A 92 13.63 3.26 13.41
N ALA A 93 12.47 3.47 12.78
CA ALA A 93 11.28 4.06 13.38
C ALA A 93 10.41 3.05 14.16
N SER A 94 10.78 1.78 14.23
CA SER A 94 9.94 0.70 14.79
C SER A 94 9.48 0.95 16.24
N TRP A 95 10.32 1.56 17.07
CA TRP A 95 10.02 1.92 18.46
C TRP A 95 8.72 2.72 18.57
N PHE A 96 8.44 3.62 17.62
CA PHE A 96 7.24 4.48 17.63
C PHE A 96 5.95 3.68 17.61
N PHE A 97 5.96 2.52 16.95
CA PHE A 97 4.79 1.63 16.84
C PHE A 97 4.70 0.61 17.97
N LEU A 98 5.80 0.35 18.66
CA LEU A 98 5.88 -0.59 19.77
C LEU A 98 5.66 0.09 21.13
N GLU A 99 5.70 1.41 21.23
CA GLU A 99 5.39 2.15 22.46
C GLU A 99 3.87 2.21 22.75
N ARG A 100 3.49 2.08 24.02
CA ARG A 100 2.12 2.36 24.49
C ARG A 100 1.82 3.84 24.30
N ALA A 101 0.63 4.15 23.80
CA ALA A 101 0.12 5.52 23.82
C ALA A 101 0.05 6.01 25.28
N SER A 102 0.99 6.84 25.69
CA SER A 102 1.17 7.26 27.09
C SER A 102 0.30 8.46 27.49
N HIS A 103 -0.55 8.99 26.60
CA HIS A 103 -1.16 10.32 26.80
C HIS A 103 -2.64 10.46 26.41
N SER A 104 -3.44 9.40 26.43
CA SER A 104 -4.89 9.56 26.37
C SER A 104 -5.61 8.71 27.41
N PRO A 105 -6.06 9.32 28.53
CA PRO A 105 -6.94 8.69 29.51
C PRO A 105 -8.31 8.29 28.92
N LEU A 106 -8.62 8.76 27.70
CA LEU A 106 -9.87 8.47 26.98
C LEU A 106 -9.67 7.54 25.77
N ALA A 107 -8.44 7.15 25.40
CA ALA A 107 -8.20 6.19 24.33
C ALA A 107 -8.19 4.77 24.89
N SER A 108 -9.36 4.34 25.38
CA SER A 108 -9.66 2.93 25.54
C SER A 108 -9.65 2.27 24.15
N GLY A 109 -8.48 1.81 23.67
CA GLY A 109 -8.45 1.01 22.44
C GLY A 109 -7.13 0.75 21.73
N HIS A 110 -6.01 1.42 22.05
CA HIS A 110 -4.75 1.11 21.33
C HIS A 110 -4.04 -0.09 21.93
N SER A 111 -4.28 -1.25 21.33
CA SER A 111 -3.50 -2.47 21.59
C SER A 111 -2.18 -2.39 20.83
N PHE A 112 -1.11 -2.99 21.37
CA PHE A 112 0.19 -3.16 20.67
C PHE A 112 0.07 -3.97 19.36
N THR A 113 -1.11 -4.49 19.07
CA THR A 113 -1.46 -5.26 17.88
C THR A 113 -2.09 -4.41 16.79
N ASP A 114 -2.44 -3.15 17.07
CA ASP A 114 -3.18 -2.32 16.11
C ASP A 114 -2.33 -2.05 14.85
N PRO A 115 -2.86 -2.33 13.66
CA PRO A 115 -2.17 -2.01 12.42
C PRO A 115 -1.89 -0.51 12.29
N PHE A 116 -0.84 -0.17 11.55
CA PHE A 116 -0.49 1.21 11.23
C PHE A 116 -0.35 1.40 9.72
N LEU A 117 -0.46 2.64 9.29
CA LEU A 117 -0.26 3.03 7.89
C LEU A 117 1.21 3.41 7.64
N LEU A 118 1.74 2.99 6.50
CA LEU A 118 2.98 3.53 5.94
C LEU A 118 2.63 4.16 4.58
N HIS A 119 3.10 5.39 4.35
CA HIS A 119 2.69 6.20 3.21
C HIS A 119 3.87 6.98 2.63
N ASN A 120 4.14 6.84 1.33
CA ASN A 120 5.15 7.66 0.68
C ASN A 120 4.67 9.11 0.54
N VAL A 121 5.48 10.09 0.90
CA VAL A 121 5.06 11.51 0.90
C VAL A 121 4.72 12.04 -0.51
N ASP A 122 5.25 11.39 -1.54
CA ASP A 122 5.07 11.78 -2.93
C ASP A 122 3.90 11.10 -3.63
N VAL A 123 3.09 10.35 -2.88
CA VAL A 123 1.89 9.71 -3.41
C VAL A 123 0.67 10.57 -3.10
N ILE A 124 -0.14 10.85 -4.11
CA ILE A 124 -1.49 11.37 -3.93
C ILE A 124 -2.47 10.34 -4.44
N SER A 125 -3.52 10.08 -3.67
CA SER A 125 -4.56 9.13 -4.06
C SER A 125 -5.90 9.49 -3.44
N ASN A 126 -6.98 8.87 -3.91
CA ASN A 126 -8.26 8.80 -3.20
C ASN A 126 -8.60 7.38 -2.71
N ILE A 127 -7.58 6.51 -2.58
CA ILE A 127 -7.72 5.13 -2.09
C ILE A 127 -8.41 5.08 -0.73
N ASP A 128 -9.48 4.31 -0.63
CA ASP A 128 -10.25 4.15 0.62
C ASP A 128 -9.43 3.42 1.69
N LEU A 129 -8.86 4.20 2.62
CA LEU A 129 -8.04 3.71 3.72
C LEU A 129 -8.86 2.90 4.73
N ASN A 130 -10.16 3.18 4.89
CA ASN A 130 -11.03 2.41 5.79
C ASN A 130 -11.22 1.00 5.25
N ARG A 131 -11.55 0.86 3.97
CA ARG A 131 -11.71 -0.46 3.34
C ARG A 131 -10.40 -1.22 3.29
N MET A 132 -9.29 -0.54 3.07
CA MET A 132 -7.97 -1.16 3.09
C MET A 132 -7.60 -1.70 4.49
N LEU A 133 -7.89 -0.93 5.55
CA LEU A 133 -7.69 -1.36 6.93
C LEU A 133 -8.62 -2.53 7.30
N GLN A 134 -9.90 -2.46 6.95
CA GLN A 134 -10.85 -3.55 7.18
C GLN A 134 -10.39 -4.84 6.50
N PHE A 135 -10.02 -4.76 5.22
CA PHE A 135 -9.45 -5.88 4.49
C PHE A 135 -8.22 -6.47 5.18
N HIS A 136 -7.30 -5.62 5.66
CA HIS A 136 -6.12 -6.06 6.39
C HIS A 136 -6.48 -6.87 7.65
N MET A 137 -7.43 -6.37 8.43
CA MET A 137 -7.88 -7.01 9.67
C MET A 137 -8.64 -8.32 9.41
N GLU A 138 -9.57 -8.34 8.44
CA GLU A 138 -10.36 -9.53 8.08
C GLU A 138 -9.49 -10.71 7.63
N HIS A 139 -8.37 -10.44 6.98
CA HIS A 139 -7.47 -11.47 6.47
C HIS A 139 -6.32 -11.82 7.43
N SER A 140 -6.21 -11.11 8.56
CA SER A 140 -5.08 -11.16 9.50
C SER A 140 -3.73 -11.01 8.76
N ALA A 141 -3.68 -10.09 7.80
CA ALA A 141 -2.52 -9.90 6.94
C ALA A 141 -1.32 -9.41 7.75
N LEU A 142 -0.10 -9.82 7.39
CA LEU A 142 1.11 -9.22 7.94
C LEU A 142 1.33 -7.82 7.35
N ALA A 143 1.11 -7.69 6.04
CA ALA A 143 1.03 -6.41 5.34
C ALA A 143 -0.03 -6.46 4.24
N THR A 144 -0.67 -5.33 3.99
CA THR A 144 -1.61 -5.12 2.88
C THR A 144 -1.10 -3.98 2.03
N LEU A 145 -0.87 -4.23 0.74
CA LEU A 145 -0.30 -3.27 -0.21
C LEU A 145 -1.41 -2.77 -1.13
N ALA A 146 -1.57 -1.45 -1.24
CA ALA A 146 -2.41 -0.89 -2.29
C ALA A 146 -1.70 -1.08 -3.65
N VAL A 147 -2.39 -1.71 -4.59
CA VAL A 147 -1.83 -2.05 -5.90
C VAL A 147 -2.82 -1.79 -7.04
N GLN A 148 -2.28 -1.50 -8.22
CA GLN A 148 -3.08 -1.21 -9.41
C GLN A 148 -2.53 -1.93 -10.65
N SER A 149 -3.43 -2.28 -11.57
CA SER A 149 -3.09 -2.71 -12.92
C SER A 149 -2.73 -1.49 -13.76
N ARG A 150 -1.43 -1.22 -13.90
CA ARG A 150 -0.89 -0.11 -14.69
C ARG A 150 0.53 -0.40 -15.16
N ALA A 151 0.95 0.30 -16.20
CA ALA A 151 2.33 0.23 -16.67
C ALA A 151 3.30 0.67 -15.56
N SER A 152 4.30 -0.17 -15.29
CA SER A 152 5.33 0.06 -14.28
C SER A 152 6.55 -0.81 -14.59
N SER A 153 7.74 -0.34 -14.24
CA SER A 153 8.98 -1.14 -14.31
C SER A 153 9.26 -1.95 -13.03
N ARG A 154 8.37 -1.87 -12.03
CA ARG A 154 8.53 -2.50 -10.72
C ARG A 154 7.26 -3.24 -10.32
N LEU A 155 6.81 -4.16 -11.18
CA LEU A 155 5.61 -4.95 -10.96
C LEU A 155 5.87 -6.04 -9.90
N LEU A 156 4.93 -6.19 -8.98
CA LEU A 156 4.87 -7.29 -8.03
C LEU A 156 3.90 -8.34 -8.56
N LEU A 157 4.20 -9.61 -8.33
CA LEU A 157 3.41 -10.74 -8.81
C LEU A 157 2.53 -11.26 -7.67
N PHE A 158 1.24 -11.41 -7.93
CA PHE A 158 0.25 -11.92 -6.96
C PHE A 158 -0.46 -13.16 -7.50
N ASN A 159 -0.73 -14.16 -6.66
CA ASN A 159 -1.54 -15.31 -7.06
C ASN A 159 -3.05 -14.99 -7.04
N ASP A 160 -3.89 -15.99 -7.31
CA ASP A 160 -5.36 -15.85 -7.34
C ASP A 160 -5.96 -15.46 -5.99
N GLN A 161 -5.25 -15.73 -4.88
CA GLN A 161 -5.62 -15.31 -3.53
C GLN A 161 -5.07 -13.93 -3.16
N LEU A 162 -4.56 -13.17 -4.14
CA LEU A 162 -3.94 -11.86 -3.96
C LEU A 162 -2.74 -11.87 -3.01
N GLN A 163 -2.10 -13.02 -2.80
CA GLN A 163 -0.87 -13.16 -2.03
C GLN A 163 0.33 -12.83 -2.91
N LEU A 164 1.27 -12.05 -2.38
CA LEU A 164 2.55 -11.75 -3.03
C LEU A 164 3.34 -13.04 -3.24
N VAL A 165 3.78 -13.30 -4.47
CA VAL A 165 4.57 -14.50 -4.82
C VAL A 165 5.89 -14.17 -5.51
N GLY A 166 6.12 -12.90 -5.88
CA GLY A 166 7.37 -12.50 -6.49
C GLY A 166 7.36 -11.07 -7.04
N ARG A 167 8.37 -10.77 -7.87
CA ARG A 167 8.52 -9.53 -8.63
C ARG A 167 8.72 -9.89 -10.10
N ALA A 168 8.12 -9.13 -11.00
CA ALA A 168 8.32 -9.34 -12.44
C ALA A 168 9.76 -9.00 -12.84
N ALA A 169 10.26 -9.66 -13.88
CA ALA A 169 11.57 -9.32 -14.43
C ALA A 169 11.54 -7.90 -15.06
N PRO A 170 12.67 -7.16 -15.05
CA PRO A 170 12.73 -5.78 -15.57
C PRO A 170 12.24 -5.59 -17.02
N ASP A 171 12.30 -6.65 -17.84
CA ASP A 171 11.98 -6.63 -19.27
C ASP A 171 10.56 -7.11 -19.62
N GLU A 172 9.78 -7.57 -18.63
CA GLU A 172 8.35 -7.82 -18.79
C GLU A 172 7.57 -6.50 -18.72
N LYS A 173 7.80 -5.62 -19.71
CA LYS A 173 6.90 -4.49 -19.94
C LYS A 173 5.54 -5.06 -20.35
N THR A 174 4.53 -4.90 -19.50
CA THR A 174 3.16 -5.16 -19.89
C THR A 174 2.80 -4.25 -21.07
N SER A 175 2.61 -4.86 -22.24
CA SER A 175 1.99 -4.19 -23.38
C SER A 175 0.58 -3.77 -22.97
N SER A 176 0.31 -2.47 -23.03
CA SER A 176 -1.01 -1.91 -22.78
C SER A 176 -1.98 -2.35 -23.88
N THR A 177 -2.54 -3.55 -23.76
CA THR A 177 -3.54 -4.05 -24.72
C THR A 177 -4.66 -4.79 -23.98
N ALA A 178 -5.38 -4.03 -23.14
CA ALA A 178 -6.76 -4.34 -22.73
C ALA A 178 -7.40 -3.11 -22.04
N MET A 179 -7.40 -1.94 -22.68
CA MET A 179 -8.16 -0.78 -22.20
C MET A 179 -9.58 -0.81 -22.80
N GLY A 180 -10.45 -1.60 -22.17
CA GLY A 180 -11.88 -1.58 -22.41
C GLY A 180 -12.56 -0.49 -21.58
N LYS A 181 -12.90 0.62 -22.25
CA LYS A 181 -13.93 1.62 -21.92
C LYS A 181 -14.12 2.06 -20.45
N ARG A 182 -13.65 3.29 -20.21
CA ARG A 182 -14.13 4.31 -19.25
C ARG A 182 -15.60 4.10 -18.84
N VAL A 183 -15.83 3.66 -17.60
CA VAL A 183 -17.12 3.75 -16.90
C VAL A 183 -17.07 4.96 -15.96
N ILE A 184 -17.99 5.89 -16.17
CA ILE A 184 -18.25 7.04 -15.31
C ILE A 184 -19.01 6.50 -14.08
N PRO A 185 -18.68 6.86 -12.82
CA PRO A 185 -19.34 6.27 -11.66
C PRO A 185 -20.77 6.81 -11.55
N GLY A 186 -21.75 5.91 -11.71
CA GLY A 186 -23.15 6.14 -11.39
C GLY A 186 -23.66 4.97 -10.54
N SER A 187 -23.90 5.27 -9.26
CA SER A 187 -24.63 4.48 -8.25
C SER A 187 -24.13 3.08 -7.86
N PRO A 188 -24.12 2.74 -6.56
CA PRO A 188 -23.72 1.40 -6.10
C PRO A 188 -24.75 0.34 -6.53
N PRO A 189 -24.32 -0.87 -6.97
CA PRO A 189 -25.26 -1.94 -7.26
C PRO A 189 -25.84 -2.51 -5.96
N ALA A 190 -27.15 -2.77 -5.99
CA ALA A 190 -27.92 -3.36 -4.91
C ALA A 190 -27.49 -4.81 -4.61
N ILE A 191 -27.58 -5.17 -3.33
CA ILE A 191 -27.33 -6.51 -2.78
C ILE A 191 -28.55 -7.41 -3.08
N PRO A 192 -28.39 -8.62 -3.65
CA PRO A 192 -29.44 -9.62 -3.60
C PRO A 192 -29.29 -10.48 -2.34
N ASN A 193 -30.29 -10.40 -1.45
CA ASN A 193 -30.61 -11.48 -0.53
C ASN A 193 -31.42 -12.54 -1.28
N GLU A 194 -31.06 -13.82 -1.16
CA GLU A 194 -31.91 -14.84 -0.54
C GLU A 194 -31.28 -16.24 -0.64
N VAL A 195 -31.32 -16.94 0.50
CA VAL A 195 -31.03 -18.36 0.68
C VAL A 195 -32.33 -19.14 0.52
N LYS A 196 -32.30 -20.29 -0.19
CA LYS A 196 -33.13 -21.48 0.11
C LYS A 196 -32.62 -22.71 -0.65
N ASP A 197 -32.48 -23.80 0.10
CA ASP A 197 -32.24 -25.21 -0.27
C ASP A 197 -33.20 -26.04 0.61
N PRO A 198 -33.43 -27.38 0.47
CA PRO A 198 -33.16 -28.34 -0.61
C PRO A 198 -34.40 -29.18 -1.02
N GLY A 199 -34.28 -29.93 -2.13
CA GLY A 199 -35.28 -30.92 -2.57
C GLY A 199 -34.66 -32.18 -3.21
N LYS A 200 -34.80 -33.30 -2.48
CA LYS A 200 -34.43 -34.71 -2.76
C LYS A 200 -34.75 -35.25 -4.16
N GLY A 201 -33.95 -36.23 -4.63
CA GLY A 201 -34.33 -37.17 -5.68
C GLY A 201 -33.26 -38.22 -6.02
N SER A 202 -33.49 -39.45 -5.58
CA SER A 202 -32.68 -40.67 -5.74
C SER A 202 -32.94 -41.43 -7.05
N ALA A 203 -31.92 -42.08 -7.65
CA ALA A 203 -31.92 -43.48 -8.13
C ALA A 203 -30.74 -43.82 -9.07
N GLN A 204 -30.07 -44.94 -8.76
CA GLN A 204 -29.30 -45.84 -9.65
C GLN A 204 -29.92 -47.25 -9.46
N PRO A 205 -29.61 -48.34 -10.22
CA PRO A 205 -28.38 -48.60 -11.01
C PRO A 205 -28.62 -49.33 -12.37
N LYS A 206 -27.55 -49.56 -13.15
CA LYS A 206 -27.32 -50.83 -13.89
C LYS A 206 -25.86 -50.97 -14.36
N ASN A 207 -25.32 -52.16 -14.11
CA ASN A 207 -24.01 -52.70 -14.51
C ASN A 207 -23.90 -52.87 -16.03
N ASP A 208 -22.67 -52.82 -16.55
CA ASP A 208 -22.07 -53.95 -17.26
C ASP A 208 -20.54 -53.79 -17.37
N GLN A 209 -19.84 -54.92 -17.22
CA GLN A 209 -18.38 -55.09 -17.20
C GLN A 209 -17.82 -55.27 -18.62
N ALA A 210 -16.63 -54.73 -18.91
CA ALA A 210 -15.40 -55.50 -19.22
C ALA A 210 -14.39 -54.76 -20.13
N ALA A 211 -13.10 -55.02 -19.84
CA ALA A 211 -11.89 -54.92 -20.67
C ALA A 211 -10.98 -53.65 -20.60
N HIS A 212 -9.80 -53.85 -19.99
CA HIS A 212 -8.55 -53.07 -19.96
C HIS A 212 -7.75 -53.16 -21.29
N PRO A 213 -6.58 -52.51 -21.47
CA PRO A 213 -6.10 -51.21 -20.96
C PRO A 213 -5.42 -50.36 -22.07
N SER A 214 -5.58 -49.04 -22.07
CA SER A 214 -4.50 -48.09 -22.41
C SER A 214 -5.04 -46.68 -22.29
N ARG A 215 -4.32 -45.84 -21.56
CA ARG A 215 -4.05 -44.42 -21.83
C ARG A 215 -3.64 -43.76 -20.54
N TYR A 216 -2.42 -43.23 -20.59
CA TYR A 216 -1.86 -42.19 -19.76
C TYR A 216 -2.87 -41.47 -18.88
N GLU A 217 -2.58 -41.50 -17.59
CA GLU A 217 -3.24 -40.75 -16.53
C GLU A 217 -3.55 -39.32 -16.97
N ASN A 218 -4.83 -39.04 -17.18
CA ASN A 218 -5.35 -37.69 -17.11
C ASN A 218 -5.31 -37.25 -15.63
N SER A 219 -4.14 -36.80 -15.19
CA SER A 219 -4.09 -35.84 -14.09
C SER A 219 -4.78 -34.57 -14.59
N PRO A 220 -5.79 -34.02 -13.89
CA PRO A 220 -6.42 -32.78 -14.32
C PRO A 220 -5.30 -31.73 -14.39
N LEU A 221 -5.07 -31.17 -15.58
CA LEU A 221 -4.22 -30.02 -15.76
C LEU A 221 -4.67 -28.97 -14.75
N ALA A 222 -3.92 -28.83 -13.66
CA ALA A 222 -4.03 -27.67 -12.79
C ALA A 222 -3.86 -26.48 -13.72
N THR A 223 -4.92 -25.71 -13.92
CA THR A 223 -4.85 -24.43 -14.60
C THR A 223 -3.82 -23.62 -13.83
N ARG A 224 -2.59 -23.58 -14.34
CA ARG A 224 -1.54 -22.70 -13.80
C ARG A 224 -2.01 -21.30 -14.11
N HIS A 225 -2.79 -20.72 -13.21
CA HIS A 225 -3.10 -19.31 -13.27
C HIS A 225 -1.77 -18.57 -13.08
N SER A 226 -1.31 -17.94 -14.16
CA SER A 226 -0.10 -17.12 -14.12
C SER A 226 -0.28 -16.00 -13.10
N PRO A 227 0.73 -15.73 -12.25
CA PRO A 227 0.64 -14.64 -11.29
C PRO A 227 0.27 -13.31 -11.95
N LEU A 228 -0.61 -12.56 -11.32
CA LEU A 228 -1.09 -11.27 -11.77
C LEU A 228 -0.04 -10.18 -11.45
N PRO A 229 0.53 -9.50 -12.47
CA PRO A 229 1.46 -8.40 -12.25
C PRO A 229 0.71 -7.11 -11.88
N LEU A 230 1.01 -6.52 -10.74
CA LEU A 230 0.41 -5.27 -10.26
C LEU A 230 1.48 -4.29 -9.76
N ALA A 231 1.25 -3.00 -9.98
CA ALA A 231 2.14 -1.94 -9.54
C ALA A 231 1.79 -1.53 -8.11
N PHE A 232 2.78 -1.47 -7.23
CA PHE A 232 2.62 -0.93 -5.88
C PHE A 232 2.39 0.59 -5.90
N SER A 233 1.46 1.04 -5.06
CA SER A 233 1.04 2.44 -4.97
C SER A 233 1.75 3.24 -3.88
N GLY A 234 2.64 2.65 -3.08
CA GLY A 234 3.34 3.38 -2.01
C GLY A 234 2.48 3.69 -0.78
N ILE A 235 1.36 2.97 -0.62
CA ILE A 235 0.47 3.04 0.55
C ILE A 235 0.21 1.60 1.02
N HIS A 236 0.37 1.36 2.31
CA HIS A 236 0.25 0.04 2.89
C HIS A 236 -0.13 0.08 4.37
N VAL A 237 -0.86 -0.96 4.78
CA VAL A 237 -1.24 -1.21 6.18
C VAL A 237 -0.36 -2.36 6.69
N ILE A 238 0.24 -2.19 7.86
CA ILE A 238 1.22 -3.12 8.44
C ILE A 238 0.78 -3.51 9.84
N SER A 239 0.81 -4.81 10.12
CA SER A 239 0.69 -5.32 11.48
C SER A 239 2.00 -5.12 12.26
N PRO A 240 2.01 -4.63 13.51
CA PRO A 240 3.23 -4.43 14.31
C PRO A 240 4.10 -5.68 14.46
N ARG A 241 3.52 -6.88 14.37
CA ARG A 241 4.25 -8.16 14.38
C ARG A 241 5.26 -8.30 13.24
N LEU A 242 5.18 -7.48 12.20
CA LEU A 242 6.17 -7.41 11.12
C LEU A 242 7.52 -6.86 11.60
N LEU A 243 7.51 -5.88 12.53
CA LEU A 243 8.70 -5.13 12.93
C LEU A 243 9.84 -6.02 13.47
N PRO A 244 9.62 -7.00 14.38
CA PRO A 244 10.68 -7.91 14.80
C PRO A 244 11.14 -8.88 13.70
N MET A 245 10.42 -8.98 12.58
CA MET A 245 10.76 -9.84 11.44
C MET A 245 11.63 -9.13 10.39
N LEU A 246 11.93 -7.83 10.57
CA LEU A 246 12.84 -7.06 9.73
C LEU A 246 14.30 -7.38 10.09
N THR A 247 14.83 -8.45 9.49
CA THR A 247 16.18 -8.94 9.76
C THR A 247 17.25 -8.26 8.91
N GLU A 248 16.86 -7.52 7.87
CA GLU A 248 17.78 -6.77 7.02
C GLU A 248 18.45 -5.62 7.81
N GLU A 249 19.72 -5.33 7.50
CA GLU A 249 20.50 -4.28 8.15
C GLU A 249 20.92 -3.19 7.15
N GLY A 250 21.06 -1.95 7.63
CA GLY A 250 21.49 -0.82 6.81
C GLY A 250 20.43 -0.35 5.81
N VAL A 251 20.83 -0.20 4.54
CA VAL A 251 19.98 0.35 3.47
C VAL A 251 19.23 -0.78 2.77
N PHE A 252 17.91 -0.81 2.90
CA PHE A 252 17.08 -1.81 2.21
C PHE A 252 15.64 -1.33 1.96
N SER A 253 15.03 -1.88 0.91
CA SER A 253 13.61 -1.62 0.61
C SER A 253 12.71 -2.51 1.47
N VAL A 254 11.61 -1.95 1.96
CA VAL A 254 10.58 -2.74 2.66
C VAL A 254 9.99 -3.85 1.77
N ILE A 255 10.02 -3.66 0.45
CA ILE A 255 9.55 -4.67 -0.51
C ILE A 255 10.43 -5.93 -0.47
N ASP A 256 11.72 -5.80 -0.19
CA ASP A 256 12.62 -6.95 -0.14
C ASP A 256 12.28 -7.82 1.09
N SER A 257 11.98 -7.19 2.23
CA SER A 257 11.42 -7.88 3.40
C SER A 257 10.07 -8.54 3.09
N TYR A 258 9.18 -7.87 2.35
CA TYR A 258 7.89 -8.44 1.96
C TYR A 258 8.03 -9.68 1.07
N LEU A 259 8.91 -9.65 0.09
CA LEU A 259 9.17 -10.80 -0.78
C LEU A 259 9.71 -11.98 0.03
N ARG A 260 10.67 -11.74 0.92
CA ARG A 260 11.23 -12.77 1.81
C ARG A 260 10.16 -13.36 2.73
N LEU A 261 9.37 -12.51 3.39
CA LEU A 261 8.34 -12.94 4.34
C LEU A 261 7.20 -13.68 3.62
N ALA A 262 6.80 -13.23 2.43
CA ALA A 262 5.81 -13.94 1.62
C ALA A 262 6.31 -15.34 1.21
N ALA A 263 7.59 -15.48 0.84
CA ALA A 263 8.21 -16.78 0.56
C ALA A 263 8.29 -17.70 1.81
N GLN A 264 8.25 -17.12 3.01
CA GLN A 264 8.16 -17.84 4.29
C GLN A 264 6.71 -18.17 4.70
N GLY A 265 5.72 -17.83 3.87
CA GLY A 265 4.31 -18.11 4.10
C GLY A 265 3.55 -17.03 4.86
N GLU A 266 4.17 -15.90 5.18
CA GLU A 266 3.45 -14.77 5.78
C GLU A 266 2.49 -14.11 4.79
N LYS A 267 1.36 -13.64 5.30
CA LYS A 267 0.30 -13.04 4.47
C LYS A 267 0.67 -11.62 4.04
N ILE A 268 1.20 -11.47 2.84
CA ILE A 268 1.47 -10.16 2.21
C ILE A 268 0.48 -10.01 1.07
N LEU A 269 -0.59 -9.24 1.29
CA LEU A 269 -1.76 -9.24 0.42
C LEU A 269 -1.87 -7.97 -0.42
N ALA A 270 -2.37 -8.13 -1.64
CA ALA A 270 -2.78 -7.02 -2.50
C ALA A 270 -4.19 -6.53 -2.15
N PHE A 271 -4.32 -5.23 -1.89
CA PHE A 271 -5.59 -4.51 -1.95
C PHE A 271 -5.73 -3.86 -3.33
N ARG A 272 -6.69 -4.36 -4.13
CA ARG A 272 -6.94 -3.86 -5.48
C ARG A 272 -7.51 -2.45 -5.43
N ALA A 273 -6.74 -1.50 -5.97
CA ALA A 273 -7.05 -0.09 -5.93
C ALA A 273 -7.35 0.50 -7.32
N ASP A 274 -7.71 -0.32 -8.31
CA ASP A 274 -7.86 0.10 -9.71
C ASP A 274 -8.95 1.16 -9.91
N GLN A 275 -10.00 1.16 -9.08
CA GLN A 275 -11.06 2.16 -9.15
C GLN A 275 -10.68 3.53 -8.54
N TYR A 276 -9.57 3.62 -7.82
CA TYR A 276 -9.16 4.83 -7.13
C TYR A 276 -8.18 5.65 -7.98
N TYR A 277 -8.27 6.96 -7.85
CA TYR A 277 -7.24 7.87 -8.30
C TYR A 277 -5.94 7.61 -7.52
N TRP A 278 -4.82 7.63 -8.24
CA TRP A 278 -3.49 7.53 -7.68
C TRP A 278 -2.46 8.22 -8.60
N ARG A 279 -1.46 8.88 -8.02
CA ARG A 279 -0.32 9.45 -8.74
C ARG A 279 0.94 9.48 -7.86
N ASP A 280 2.08 9.13 -8.45
CA ASP A 280 3.43 9.35 -7.90
C ASP A 280 3.97 10.68 -8.44
N LEU A 281 4.32 11.58 -7.53
CA LEU A 281 4.76 12.95 -7.81
C LEU A 281 6.27 13.09 -7.82
N GLY A 282 6.98 12.03 -8.16
CA GLY A 282 8.43 12.01 -8.30
C GLY A 282 8.95 12.62 -9.59
N ARG A 283 8.12 13.19 -10.47
CA ARG A 283 8.55 13.89 -11.70
C ARG A 283 7.78 15.20 -11.92
N PRO A 284 8.36 16.22 -12.58
CA PRO A 284 7.70 17.51 -12.82
C PRO A 284 6.40 17.42 -13.64
N ALA A 285 6.34 16.51 -14.61
CA ALA A 285 5.13 16.27 -15.39
C ALA A 285 3.97 15.78 -14.52
N ASP A 286 4.25 14.89 -13.56
CA ASP A 286 3.26 14.34 -12.64
C ASP A 286 2.76 15.38 -11.63
N LEU A 287 3.64 16.27 -11.15
CA LEU A 287 3.24 17.44 -10.34
C LEU A 287 2.29 18.36 -11.11
N SER A 288 2.62 18.67 -12.36
CA SER A 288 1.81 19.55 -13.21
C SER A 288 0.42 18.96 -13.48
N GLN A 289 0.37 17.65 -13.72
CA GLN A 289 -0.90 16.94 -13.88
C GLN A 289 -1.71 16.90 -12.59
N ALA A 290 -1.08 16.64 -11.44
CA ALA A 290 -1.78 16.67 -10.15
C ALA A 290 -2.40 18.06 -9.87
N ALA A 291 -1.69 19.15 -10.19
CA ALA A 291 -2.22 20.50 -10.06
C ALA A 291 -3.47 20.75 -10.92
N LEU A 292 -3.56 20.13 -12.11
CA LEU A 292 -4.76 20.15 -12.94
C LEU A 292 -5.88 19.31 -12.31
N ASP A 293 -5.56 18.10 -11.85
CA ASP A 293 -6.52 17.17 -11.26
C ASP A 293 -7.22 17.74 -10.02
N PHE A 294 -6.48 18.46 -9.16
CA PHE A 294 -7.05 19.22 -8.03
C PHE A 294 -8.00 20.33 -8.50
N ARG A 295 -7.62 21.12 -9.51
CA ARG A 295 -8.47 22.20 -10.05
C ARG A 295 -9.76 21.66 -10.66
N GLN A 296 -9.71 20.46 -11.22
CA GLN A 296 -10.86 19.77 -11.80
C GLN A 296 -11.67 18.97 -10.76
N ARG A 297 -11.31 19.01 -9.47
CA ARG A 297 -11.95 18.26 -8.37
C ARG A 297 -12.00 16.75 -8.62
N VAL A 298 -10.99 16.21 -9.31
CA VAL A 298 -10.78 14.76 -9.40
C VAL A 298 -10.29 14.20 -8.05
N ILE A 299 -9.60 15.06 -7.30
CA ILE A 299 -9.10 14.84 -5.94
C ILE A 299 -9.39 16.09 -5.10
N GLU A 300 -9.68 15.88 -3.81
CA GLU A 300 -9.99 16.91 -2.81
C GLU A 300 -8.79 17.22 -1.91
#